data_AF-A0AAD4GZC2-F1
#
_entry.id   AF-A0AAD4GZC2-F1
#
_cell.length_a   1.000
_cell.length_b   1.000
_cell.length_c   1.000
_cell.angle_alpha   90.00
_cell.angle_beta   90.00
_cell.angle_gamma   90.00
#
_symmetry.space_group_name_H-M   'P 1'
#
loop_
_entity.id
_entity.type
_entity.pdbx_description
1 polymer ?
#
loop_
_entity_poly.entity_id
_entity_poly.type
_entity_poly.pdbx_seq_one_letter_code
_entity_poly.pdbx_strand_id
1 'polypeptide(L)'
;ISRSQLWQWAKHQAKTDKGVTVTPQYLLKVLDEETDKLAKEMGEQRFKASKMELAKKHLATQITGKDYADFLTSLLYNDVVVYDDVKAKI
;
A
#
# COMPACT_ATOMS: atom_id res chain seq x y z
N ILE A 1 10.72 -5.41 -1.00
CA ILE A 1 11.80 -4.50 -0.53
C ILE A 1 11.23 -3.16 -0.08
N SER A 2 10.61 -2.35 -0.97
CA SER A 2 10.14 -1.00 -0.63
C SER A 2 9.22 -0.95 0.61
N ARG A 3 8.16 -1.77 0.66
CA ARG A 3 7.26 -1.82 1.84
C ARG A 3 7.98 -2.24 3.12
N SER A 4 8.93 -3.16 3.01
CA SER A 4 9.70 -3.70 4.15
C SER A 4 10.57 -2.62 4.77
N GLN A 5 11.20 -1.80 3.92
CA GLN A 5 12.06 -0.70 4.36
C GLN A 5 11.24 0.37 5.09
N LEU A 6 10.11 0.81 4.50
CA LEU A 6 9.22 1.78 5.14
C LEU A 6 8.68 1.27 6.48
N TRP A 7 8.27 -0.01 6.53
CA TRP A 7 7.84 -0.65 7.77
C TRP A 7 8.93 -0.65 8.85
N GLN A 8 10.17 -1.03 8.48
CA GLN A 8 11.30 -1.03 9.41
C GLN A 8 11.62 0.38 9.92
N TRP A 9 11.59 1.37 9.04
CA TRP A 9 11.82 2.77 9.43
C TRP A 9 10.77 3.28 10.42
N ALA A 10 9.49 2.98 10.19
CA ALA A 10 8.43 3.32 11.14
C ALA A 10 8.58 2.57 12.48
N LYS A 11 8.89 1.26 12.42
CA LYS A 11 9.07 0.41 13.60
C LYS A 11 10.21 0.89 14.50
N HIS A 12 11.34 1.25 13.89
CA HIS A 12 12.57 1.62 14.57
C HIS A 12 12.79 3.12 14.65
N GLN A 13 11.79 3.93 14.24
CA GLN A 13 11.84 5.39 14.26
C GLN A 13 13.10 5.94 13.61
N ALA A 14 13.45 5.42 12.43
CA ALA A 14 14.59 5.89 11.65
C ALA A 14 14.44 7.38 11.34
N LYS A 15 15.58 8.07 11.17
CA LYS A 15 15.60 9.49 10.81
C LYS A 15 15.96 9.66 9.34
N THR A 16 15.29 10.58 8.66
CA THR A 16 15.71 11.02 7.33
C THR A 16 17.04 11.78 7.40
N ASP A 17 17.64 12.04 6.24
CA ASP A 17 18.80 12.93 6.08
C ASP A 17 18.57 14.33 6.69
N LYS A 18 17.33 14.80 6.68
CA LYS A 18 16.89 16.07 7.29
C LYS A 18 16.55 15.96 8.77
N GLY A 19 16.80 14.81 9.40
CA GLY A 19 16.56 14.57 10.83
C GLY A 19 15.10 14.33 11.20
N VAL A 20 14.19 14.16 10.23
CA VAL A 20 12.77 13.89 10.50
C VAL A 20 12.61 12.42 10.89
N THR A 21 11.97 12.17 12.03
CA THR A 21 11.65 10.80 12.45
C THR A 21 10.54 10.22 11.56
N VAL A 22 10.79 9.06 10.97
CA VAL A 22 9.81 8.31 10.19
C VAL A 22 8.82 7.65 11.15
N THR A 23 7.62 8.22 11.24
CA THR A 23 6.50 7.70 12.03
C THR A 23 5.43 7.07 11.13
N PRO A 24 4.51 6.26 11.69
CA PRO A 24 3.37 5.74 10.92
C PRO A 24 2.55 6.87 10.28
N GLN A 25 2.28 7.93 11.03
CA GLN A 25 1.52 9.10 10.56
C GLN A 25 2.25 9.84 9.44
N TYR A 26 3.57 9.97 9.55
CA TYR A 26 4.40 10.55 8.50
C TYR A 26 4.29 9.74 7.20
N LEU A 27 4.41 8.42 7.27
CA LEU A 27 4.31 7.57 6.09
C LEU A 27 2.91 7.55 5.46
N LEU A 28 1.84 7.55 6.26
CA LEU A 28 0.48 7.63 5.74
C LEU A 28 0.23 8.97 5.03
N LYS A 29 0.72 10.07 5.60
CA LYS A 29 0.67 11.38 4.95
C LYS A 29 1.41 11.38 3.60
N VAL A 30 2.64 10.87 3.56
CA VAL A 30 3.41 10.78 2.30
C VAL A 30 2.68 9.89 1.29
N LEU A 31 2.08 8.78 1.73
CA LEU A 31 1.30 7.91 0.86
C LEU A 31 0.09 8.62 0.25
N ASP A 32 -0.61 9.45 1.02
CA ASP A 32 -1.70 10.28 0.51
C ASP A 32 -1.18 11.28 -0.55
N GLU A 33 -0.12 12.02 -0.22
CA GLU A 33 0.47 13.02 -1.12
C GLU A 33 0.95 12.42 -2.45
N GLU A 34 1.62 11.27 -2.42
CA GLU A 34 2.09 10.60 -3.64
C GLU A 34 0.92 10.02 -4.45
N THR A 35 -0.13 9.52 -3.80
CA THR A 35 -1.32 9.04 -4.52
C THR A 35 -2.05 10.19 -5.21
N ASP A 36 -2.18 11.35 -4.56
CA ASP A 36 -2.80 12.54 -5.14
C ASP A 36 -2.01 13.08 -6.34
N LYS A 37 -0.67 13.01 -6.29
CA LYS A 37 0.19 13.35 -7.44
C LYS A 37 -0.08 12.40 -8.61
N LEU A 38 -0.12 11.09 -8.35
CA LEU A 38 -0.43 10.10 -9.39
C LEU A 38 -1.83 10.30 -9.98
N ALA A 39 -2.82 10.66 -9.17
CA ALA A 39 -4.16 10.99 -9.64
C ALA A 39 -4.16 12.17 -10.62
N LYS A 40 -3.39 13.22 -10.31
CA LYS A 40 -3.22 14.40 -11.18
C LYS A 40 -2.49 14.05 -12.48
N GLU A 41 -1.44 13.25 -12.42
CA GLU A 41 -0.64 12.84 -13.59
C GLU A 41 -1.41 11.91 -14.53
N MET A 42 -2.19 10.98 -13.97
CA MET A 42 -2.99 10.02 -14.75
C MET A 42 -4.25 10.63 -15.36
N GLY A 43 -4.77 11.70 -14.75
CA GLY A 43 -6.09 12.26 -15.04
C GLY A 43 -7.22 11.46 -14.36
N GLU A 44 -8.29 12.17 -14.02
CA GLU A 44 -9.39 11.68 -13.17
C GLU A 44 -10.03 10.39 -13.70
N GLN A 45 -10.33 10.32 -14.99
CA GLN A 45 -10.99 9.16 -15.60
C GLN A 45 -10.14 7.89 -15.48
N ARG A 46 -8.84 7.99 -15.80
CA ARG A 46 -7.92 6.85 -15.73
C ARG A 46 -7.66 6.43 -14.30
N PHE A 47 -7.53 7.39 -13.39
CA PHE A 47 -7.35 7.11 -11.97
C PHE A 47 -8.57 6.38 -11.38
N LYS A 48 -9.79 6.88 -11.64
CA LYS A 48 -11.04 6.25 -11.20
C LYS A 48 -11.25 4.83 -11.76
N ALA A 49 -10.82 4.59 -13.00
CA ALA A 49 -10.90 3.26 -13.63
C ALA A 49 -9.78 2.29 -13.14
N SER A 50 -8.77 2.80 -12.42
CA SER A 50 -7.64 2.01 -11.95
C SER A 50 -7.87 1.40 -10.56
N LYS A 51 -7.00 0.47 -10.14
CA LYS A 51 -6.98 -0.10 -8.79
C LYS A 51 -6.10 0.70 -7.80
N MET A 52 -5.78 1.96 -8.09
CA MET A 52 -4.82 2.76 -7.30
C MET A 52 -5.29 2.98 -5.85
N GLU A 53 -6.57 3.25 -5.63
CA GLU A 53 -7.13 3.39 -4.27
C GLU A 53 -7.04 2.09 -3.47
N LEU A 54 -7.31 0.95 -4.11
CA LEU A 54 -7.16 -0.35 -3.48
C LEU A 54 -5.70 -0.62 -3.12
N ALA A 55 -4.77 -0.34 -4.05
CA ALA A 55 -3.34 -0.49 -3.82
C ALA A 55 -2.85 0.37 -2.64
N LYS A 56 -3.30 1.64 -2.58
CA LYS A 56 -3.05 2.56 -1.46
C LYS A 56 -3.53 1.95 -0.14
N LYS A 57 -4.76 1.44 -0.10
CA LYS A 57 -5.33 0.81 1.09
C LYS A 57 -4.48 -0.37 1.60
N HIS A 58 -4.06 -1.26 0.72
CA HIS A 58 -3.19 -2.37 1.14
C HIS A 58 -1.83 -1.88 1.62
N LEU A 59 -1.18 -0.97 0.88
CA LEU A 59 0.13 -0.45 1.25
C LEU A 59 0.10 0.27 2.61
N ALA A 60 -0.95 1.01 2.91
CA ALA A 60 -1.16 1.68 4.20
C ALA A 60 -1.09 0.69 5.39
N THR A 61 -1.61 -0.53 5.23
CA THR A 61 -1.52 -1.55 6.29
C THR A 61 -0.10 -2.09 6.49
N GLN A 62 0.75 -2.01 5.46
CA GLN A 62 2.04 -2.69 5.40
C GLN A 62 3.25 -1.82 5.71
N ILE A 63 3.07 -0.53 5.96
CA ILE A 63 4.17 0.43 6.16
C ILE A 63 4.21 1.08 7.55
N THR A 64 3.26 0.77 8.44
CA THR A 64 3.10 1.48 9.72
C THR A 64 3.97 0.95 10.86
N GLY A 65 4.82 -0.06 10.63
CA GLY A 65 5.63 -0.67 11.69
C GLY A 65 4.82 -1.48 12.71
N LYS A 66 3.53 -1.73 12.44
CA LYS A 66 2.65 -2.59 13.26
C LYS A 66 2.57 -3.97 12.61
N ASP A 67 1.44 -4.28 11.99
CA ASP A 67 1.22 -5.53 11.30
C ASP A 67 2.05 -5.59 10.01
N TYR A 68 2.50 -6.79 9.66
CA TYR A 68 3.28 -7.03 8.45
C TYR A 68 2.95 -8.41 7.90
N ALA A 69 2.48 -8.46 6.65
CA ALA A 69 2.30 -9.73 5.96
C ALA A 69 3.66 -10.27 5.49
N ASP A 70 3.93 -11.55 5.71
CA ASP A 70 5.16 -12.19 5.25
C ASP A 70 5.32 -12.04 3.73
N PHE A 71 4.23 -12.32 3.00
CA PHE A 71 4.20 -12.22 1.55
C PHE A 71 3.10 -11.25 1.09
N LEU A 72 3.51 -10.27 0.27
CA LEU A 72 2.59 -9.32 -0.35
C LEU A 72 1.57 -10.03 -1.25
N THR A 73 2.00 -11.07 -1.95
CA THR A 73 1.14 -11.82 -2.87
C THR A 73 0.03 -12.56 -2.14
N SER A 74 0.29 -13.12 -0.96
CA SER A 74 -0.74 -13.74 -0.11
C SER A 74 -1.77 -12.70 0.37
N LEU A 75 -1.30 -11.52 0.77
CA LEU A 75 -2.19 -10.42 1.18
C LEU A 75 -3.14 -9.99 0.05
N LEU A 76 -2.64 -9.94 -1.18
CA LEU A 76 -3.38 -9.44 -2.34
C LEU A 76 -4.09 -10.53 -3.13
N TYR A 77 -3.93 -11.81 -2.76
CA TYR A 77 -4.29 -12.92 -3.64
C TYR A 77 -5.76 -12.87 -4.06
N ASN A 78 -6.66 -12.60 -3.10
CA ASN A 78 -8.10 -12.50 -3.34
C ASN A 78 -8.50 -11.28 -4.20
N ASP A 79 -7.69 -10.23 -4.25
CA ASP A 79 -7.97 -9.01 -5.02
C ASP A 79 -7.49 -9.08 -6.49
N VAL A 80 -6.65 -10.09 -6.80
CA VAL A 80 -6.07 -10.30 -8.13
C VAL A 80 -6.59 -11.54 -8.82
N VAL A 81 -7.11 -12.53 -8.09
CA VAL A 81 -7.76 -13.70 -8.69
C VAL A 81 -9.26 -13.43 -8.91
N VAL A 82 -9.78 -13.96 -10.01
CA VAL A 82 -11.21 -14.09 -10.25
C VAL A 82 -11.49 -15.59 -10.26
N TYR A 83 -12.24 -16.08 -9.29
CA TYR A 83 -12.76 -17.44 -9.35
C TYR A 83 -14.04 -17.40 -10.18
N ASP A 84 -14.06 -18.12 -11.29
CA ASP A 84 -15.34 -18.60 -11.80
C ASP A 84 -15.87 -19.58 -10.76
N ASP A 85 -17.07 -19.30 -10.25
CA ASP A 85 -17.76 -20.17 -9.32
C ASP A 85 -18.08 -21.46 -10.09
N VAL A 86 -17.14 -22.42 -10.07
CA VAL A 86 -17.36 -23.76 -10.58
C VAL A 86 -18.36 -24.37 -9.61
N LYS A 87 -19.65 -24.13 -9.87
CA LYS A 87 -20.76 -24.82 -9.21
C LYS A 87 -20.38 -26.29 -9.23
N ALA A 88 -20.04 -26.80 -8.05
CA ALA A 88 -19.72 -28.19 -7.86
C ALA A 88 -20.91 -28.99 -8.39
N LYS A 89 -20.71 -29.61 -9.55
CA LYS A 89 -21.59 -30.69 -10.02
C LYS A 89 -21.35 -31.85 -9.08
N ILE A 90 -22.18 -31.93 -8.03
CA ILE A 90 -22.47 -33.17 -7.30
C ILE A 90 -23.95 -33.45 -7.53
#